data_AF-A0A1F9A2T3-F1
#
_entry.id   AF-A0A1F9A2T3-F1
#
_cell.length_a   1.000
_cell.length_b   1.000
_cell.length_c   1.000
_cell.angle_alpha   90.00
_cell.angle_beta   90.00
_cell.angle_gamma   90.00
#
_symmetry.space_group_name_H-M   'P 1'
#
loop_
_entity.id
_entity.type
_entity.pdbx_description
1 polymer ?
#
loop_
_entity_poly.entity_id
_entity_poly.type
_entity_poly.pdbx_seq_one_letter_code
_entity_poly.pdbx_strand_id
1 'polypeptide(L)'
;MLNSNNHNPDVLNCLANLSNDEVFTPPQMVNQILDLLPKEIWSDKNVKFLDPVCKSGVFLREIAKRLDTGLEKTIPDKQARINHIFKNQLFGIAITELTSLLSRRSVYCSKTANGKYSVCEVFNDPQGNIRYDQVNHSWENGKCFFCGASLQEYDRGVELCTVPDRSRKKRG
;
A
#
# COMPACT_ATOMS: atom_id res chain seq x y z
N MET A 1 -1.37 -38.46 -23.81
CA MET A 1 -0.45 -37.81 -22.86
C MET A 1 -1.07 -36.48 -22.48
N LEU A 2 -1.59 -36.35 -21.26
CA LEU A 2 -2.18 -35.11 -20.78
C LEU A 2 -1.03 -34.21 -20.31
N ASN A 3 -0.79 -33.10 -21.02
CA ASN A 3 0.12 -32.05 -20.57
C ASN A 3 -0.46 -31.44 -19.29
N SER A 4 0.08 -31.84 -18.14
CA SER A 4 -0.07 -31.13 -16.88
C SER A 4 0.76 -29.83 -16.97
N ASN A 5 0.17 -28.80 -17.58
CA ASN A 5 0.62 -27.44 -17.36
C ASN A 5 0.45 -27.15 -15.87
N ASN A 6 1.55 -27.29 -15.13
CA ASN A 6 1.64 -26.99 -13.71
C ASN A 6 1.60 -25.46 -13.53
N HIS A 7 0.45 -24.87 -13.83
CA HIS A 7 0.14 -23.51 -13.41
C HIS A 7 0.07 -23.54 -11.90
N ASN A 8 1.09 -22.95 -11.26
CA ASN A 8 0.97 -22.49 -9.89
C ASN A 8 0.38 -21.08 -9.97
N PRO A 9 -0.96 -20.91 -9.96
CA PRO A 9 -1.55 -19.58 -10.01
C PRO A 9 -1.01 -18.78 -8.83
N ASP A 10 -0.56 -17.55 -9.09
CA ASP A 10 -0.16 -16.62 -8.04
C ASP A 10 -1.26 -16.62 -6.98
N VAL A 11 -0.89 -16.84 -5.71
CA VAL A 11 -1.85 -16.90 -4.60
C VAL A 11 -2.75 -15.67 -4.59
N LEU A 12 -2.25 -14.51 -5.04
CA LEU A 12 -3.04 -13.29 -5.18
C LEU A 12 -4.10 -13.37 -6.29
N ASN A 13 -3.82 -14.07 -7.40
CA ASN A 13 -4.83 -14.35 -8.43
C ASN A 13 -5.92 -15.29 -7.90
N CYS A 14 -5.56 -16.26 -7.06
CA CYS A 14 -6.53 -17.14 -6.41
C CYS A 14 -7.41 -16.38 -5.40
N LEU A 15 -6.82 -15.47 -4.62
CA LEU A 15 -7.54 -14.66 -3.64
C LEU A 15 -8.47 -13.63 -4.29
N ALA A 16 -8.07 -13.03 -5.42
CA ALA A 16 -8.90 -12.07 -6.16
C ALA A 16 -10.24 -12.66 -6.63
N ASN A 17 -10.30 -13.97 -6.85
CA ASN A 17 -11.53 -14.68 -7.23
C ASN A 17 -12.43 -15.04 -6.03
N LEU A 18 -11.97 -14.87 -4.80
CA LEU A 18 -12.68 -15.28 -3.58
C LEU A 18 -13.29 -14.11 -2.79
N SER A 19 -12.90 -12.85 -3.08
CA SER A 19 -13.36 -11.67 -2.35
C SER A 19 -14.09 -10.68 -3.25
N ASN A 20 -15.39 -10.48 -3.02
CA ASN A 20 -16.19 -9.47 -3.74
C ASN A 20 -15.80 -8.02 -3.38
N ASP A 21 -15.26 -7.78 -2.18
CA ASP A 21 -14.94 -6.43 -1.69
C ASP A 21 -13.44 -6.05 -1.78
N GLU A 22 -12.57 -7.01 -2.09
CA GLU A 22 -11.12 -6.79 -2.24
C GLU A 22 -10.66 -7.16 -3.66
N VAL A 23 -11.07 -6.36 -4.65
CA VAL A 23 -10.57 -6.50 -6.02
C VAL A 23 -9.08 -6.12 -6.05
N PHE A 24 -8.21 -7.13 -6.11
CA PHE A 24 -6.77 -6.96 -6.27
C PHE A 24 -6.43 -6.76 -7.74
N THR A 25 -5.60 -5.77 -8.04
CA THR A 25 -5.06 -5.58 -9.40
C THR A 25 -4.05 -6.69 -9.69
N PRO A 26 -4.26 -7.53 -10.73
CA PRO A 26 -3.32 -8.57 -11.08
C PRO A 26 -1.94 -7.96 -11.41
N PRO A 27 -0.82 -8.61 -11.04
CA PRO A 27 0.53 -8.09 -11.31
C PRO A 27 0.78 -7.78 -12.80
N GLN A 28 0.16 -8.53 -13.71
CA GLN A 28 0.26 -8.29 -15.15
C GLN A 28 -0.32 -6.93 -15.56
N MET A 29 -1.52 -6.60 -15.07
CA MET A 29 -2.16 -5.30 -15.34
C MET A 29 -1.36 -4.15 -14.72
N VAL A 30 -0.82 -4.34 -13.51
CA VAL A 30 0.08 -3.35 -12.89
C VAL A 30 1.30 -3.09 -13.77
N ASN A 31 1.95 -4.14 -14.27
CA ASN A 31 3.13 -3.99 -15.12
C ASN A 31 2.78 -3.27 -16.45
N GLN A 32 1.63 -3.56 -17.06
CA GLN A 32 1.17 -2.84 -18.25
C GLN A 32 1.01 -1.34 -17.99
N ILE A 33 0.48 -0.95 -16.83
CA ILE A 33 0.36 0.46 -16.44
C ILE A 33 1.75 1.09 -16.22
N LEU A 34 2.63 0.40 -15.50
CA LEU A 34 3.97 0.90 -15.22
C LEU A 34 4.83 1.00 -16.50
N ASP A 35 4.55 0.22 -17.54
CA ASP A 35 5.22 0.29 -18.85
C ASP A 35 4.88 1.56 -19.64
N LEU A 36 3.81 2.26 -19.28
CA LEU A 36 3.46 3.56 -19.86
C LEU A 36 4.31 4.71 -19.30
N LEU A 37 5.02 4.49 -18.19
CA LEU A 37 5.87 5.51 -17.58
C LEU A 37 7.22 5.64 -18.32
N PRO A 38 7.83 6.84 -18.36
CA PRO A 38 9.14 7.03 -19.00
C PRO A 38 10.21 6.10 -18.41
N LYS A 39 11.04 5.48 -19.25
CA LYS A 39 11.95 4.40 -18.82
C LYS A 39 13.07 4.89 -17.90
N GLU A 40 13.50 6.11 -18.10
CA GLU A 40 14.56 6.80 -17.36
C GLU A 40 14.29 6.90 -15.85
N ILE A 41 13.03 6.93 -15.42
CA ILE A 41 12.69 7.00 -13.99
C ILE A 41 13.16 5.76 -13.22
N TRP A 42 13.26 4.60 -13.89
CA TRP A 42 13.65 3.35 -13.25
C TRP A 42 15.14 3.32 -12.86
N SER A 43 15.95 4.23 -13.41
CA SER A 43 17.36 4.40 -13.08
C SER A 43 17.67 5.69 -12.29
N ASP A 44 16.65 6.49 -11.94
CA ASP A 44 16.82 7.68 -11.11
C ASP A 44 16.69 7.32 -9.63
N LYS A 45 17.75 7.57 -8.86
CA LYS A 45 17.75 7.34 -7.40
C LYS A 45 16.92 8.36 -6.61
N ASN A 46 16.50 9.46 -7.24
CA ASN A 46 15.79 10.56 -6.56
C ASN A 46 14.29 10.55 -6.82
N VAL A 47 13.80 9.76 -7.79
CA VAL A 47 12.36 9.66 -8.06
C VAL A 47 11.63 9.07 -6.86
N LYS A 48 10.41 9.56 -6.62
CA LYS A 48 9.53 9.09 -5.55
C LYS A 48 8.19 8.68 -6.12
N PHE A 49 7.68 7.55 -5.63
CA PHE A 49 6.39 6.97 -5.99
C PHE A 49 5.46 6.99 -4.79
N LEU A 50 4.21 7.36 -5.02
CA LEU A 50 3.14 7.34 -4.03
C LEU A 50 1.98 6.50 -4.56
N ASP A 51 1.57 5.50 -3.78
CA ASP A 51 0.29 4.80 -3.94
C ASP A 51 -0.68 5.31 -2.86
N PRO A 52 -1.60 6.25 -3.19
CA PRO A 52 -2.45 6.92 -2.20
C PRO A 52 -3.61 6.06 -1.70
N VAL A 53 -3.85 4.89 -2.31
CA VAL A 53 -4.98 3.99 -1.98
C VAL A 53 -4.51 2.54 -2.00
N CYS A 54 -3.41 2.31 -1.29
CA CYS A 54 -2.67 1.07 -1.30
C CYS A 54 -3.47 -0.05 -0.61
N LYS A 55 -3.87 -1.07 -1.39
CA LYS A 55 -4.61 -2.25 -0.87
C LYS A 55 -3.67 -3.38 -0.47
N SER A 56 -3.14 -4.10 -1.44
CA SER A 56 -2.21 -5.22 -1.26
C SER A 56 -0.74 -4.85 -1.51
N GLY A 57 -0.44 -3.59 -1.84
CA GLY A 57 0.91 -3.14 -2.14
C GLY A 57 1.48 -3.60 -3.48
N VAL A 58 0.68 -4.17 -4.39
CA VAL A 58 1.19 -4.74 -5.65
C VAL A 58 1.88 -3.68 -6.52
N PHE A 59 1.32 -2.46 -6.65
CA PHE A 59 1.99 -1.37 -7.37
C PHE A 59 3.38 -1.08 -6.81
N LEU A 60 3.47 -0.82 -5.50
CA LEU A 60 4.74 -0.53 -4.83
C LEU A 60 5.73 -1.68 -4.94
N ARG A 61 5.27 -2.93 -4.87
CA ARG A 61 6.11 -4.13 -5.03
C ARG A 61 6.70 -4.24 -6.44
N GLU A 62 5.89 -4.05 -7.47
CA GLU A 62 6.38 -4.13 -8.86
C GLU A 62 7.29 -2.93 -9.21
N ILE A 63 7.01 -1.74 -8.66
CA ILE A 63 7.93 -0.58 -8.74
C ILE A 63 9.27 -0.91 -8.06
N ALA A 64 9.26 -1.52 -6.86
CA ALA A 64 10.48 -1.91 -6.15
C ALA A 64 11.38 -2.83 -6.99
N LYS A 65 10.79 -3.82 -7.68
CA LYS A 65 11.52 -4.75 -8.56
C LYS A 65 12.19 -4.03 -9.74
N ARG A 66 11.49 -3.06 -10.34
CA ARG A 66 12.02 -2.25 -11.45
C ARG A 66 13.18 -1.38 -10.99
N LEU A 67 13.03 -0.71 -9.84
CA LEU A 67 14.09 0.13 -9.25
C LEU A 67 15.32 -0.70 -8.82
N ASP A 68 15.12 -1.89 -8.24
CA ASP A 68 16.23 -2.76 -7.82
C ASP A 68 17.11 -3.16 -9.02
N THR A 69 16.48 -3.47 -10.16
CA THR A 69 17.21 -3.69 -11.42
C THR A 69 17.83 -2.41 -11.95
N GLY A 70 17.05 -1.33 -12.05
CA GLY A 70 17.46 -0.09 -12.73
C GLY A 70 18.52 0.72 -11.99
N LEU A 71 18.67 0.52 -10.67
CA LEU A 71 19.65 1.22 -9.83
C LEU A 71 20.92 0.39 -9.55
N GLU A 72 21.04 -0.84 -10.06
CA GLU A 72 22.16 -1.74 -9.77
C GLU A 72 23.53 -1.11 -10.08
N LYS A 73 23.64 -0.34 -11.17
CA LYS A 73 24.90 0.35 -11.53
C LYS A 73 25.23 1.53 -10.62
N THR A 74 24.21 2.22 -10.12
CA THR A 74 24.36 3.45 -9.32
C THR A 74 24.55 3.15 -7.84
N ILE A 75 23.90 2.09 -7.34
CA ILE A 75 24.03 1.59 -5.96
C ILE A 75 24.31 0.09 -6.05
N PRO A 76 25.58 -0.33 -6.22
CA PRO A 76 25.92 -1.75 -6.47
C PRO A 76 25.57 -2.68 -5.31
N ASP A 77 25.74 -2.22 -4.06
CA ASP A 77 25.39 -3.00 -2.88
C ASP A 77 23.88 -3.24 -2.80
N LYS A 78 23.48 -4.52 -2.76
CA LYS A 78 22.08 -4.96 -2.80
C LYS A 78 21.30 -4.43 -1.61
N GLN A 79 21.85 -4.52 -0.41
CA GLN A 79 21.15 -4.14 0.82
C GLN A 79 21.01 -2.61 0.92
N ALA A 80 22.05 -1.85 0.59
CA ALA A 80 22.01 -0.40 0.51
C ALA A 80 20.98 0.08 -0.53
N ARG A 81 20.90 -0.58 -1.69
CA ARG A 81 19.92 -0.29 -2.74
C ARG A 81 18.49 -0.56 -2.28
N ILE A 82 18.25 -1.72 -1.66
CA ILE A 82 16.94 -2.08 -1.06
C ILE A 82 16.54 -1.06 0.01
N ASN A 83 17.45 -0.74 0.92
CA ASN A 83 17.23 0.26 1.98
C ASN A 83 16.88 1.63 1.38
N HIS A 84 17.61 2.06 0.34
CA HIS A 84 17.36 3.33 -0.34
C HIS A 84 15.98 3.35 -1.02
N ILE A 85 15.64 2.32 -1.80
CA ILE A 85 14.36 2.21 -2.51
C ILE A 85 13.19 2.30 -1.52
N PHE A 86 13.20 1.46 -0.49
CA PHE A 86 12.07 1.40 0.45
C PHE A 86 11.99 2.62 1.36
N LYS A 87 13.12 3.19 1.78
CA LYS A 87 13.14 4.33 2.70
C LYS A 87 12.90 5.67 2.00
N ASN A 88 13.40 5.85 0.79
CA ASN A 88 13.48 7.16 0.14
C ASN A 88 12.60 7.31 -1.09
N GLN A 89 12.21 6.21 -1.74
CA GLN A 89 11.51 6.26 -3.03
C GLN A 89 10.08 5.75 -2.99
N LEU A 90 9.72 4.80 -2.11
CA LEU A 90 8.39 4.21 -2.07
C LEU A 90 7.56 4.70 -0.88
N PHE A 91 6.35 5.19 -1.17
CA PHE A 91 5.39 5.68 -0.20
C PHE A 91 3.99 5.14 -0.50
N GLY A 92 3.23 4.81 0.55
CA GLY A 92 1.87 4.32 0.41
C GLY A 92 0.96 4.84 1.52
N ILE A 93 -0.31 5.04 1.18
CA ILE A 93 -1.39 5.30 2.14
C ILE A 93 -2.40 4.19 1.99
N ALA A 94 -2.58 3.38 3.03
CA ALA A 94 -3.56 2.30 3.02
C ALA A 94 -4.93 2.78 3.48
N ILE A 95 -5.97 2.05 3.07
CA ILE A 95 -7.37 2.44 3.29
C ILE A 95 -7.90 1.91 4.62
N THR A 96 -7.41 0.75 5.05
CA THR A 96 -7.81 0.04 6.26
C THR A 96 -6.60 -0.51 6.99
N GLU A 97 -6.78 -0.88 8.26
CA GLU A 97 -5.71 -1.53 9.03
C GLU A 97 -5.23 -2.82 8.35
N LEU A 98 -6.17 -3.66 7.89
CA LEU A 98 -5.86 -4.90 7.20
C LEU A 98 -5.05 -4.67 5.91
N THR A 99 -5.49 -3.75 5.05
CA THR A 99 -4.77 -3.41 3.82
C THR A 99 -3.37 -2.83 4.11
N SER A 100 -3.22 -2.08 5.20
CA SER A 100 -1.89 -1.61 5.63
C SER A 100 -0.95 -2.75 5.99
N LEU A 101 -1.46 -3.81 6.64
CA LEU A 101 -0.67 -4.98 7.04
C LEU A 101 -0.31 -5.84 5.83
N LEU A 102 -1.27 -6.05 4.92
CA LEU A 102 -1.07 -6.78 3.66
C LEU A 102 -0.05 -6.06 2.77
N SER A 103 -0.21 -4.74 2.59
CA SER A 103 0.71 -3.92 1.81
C SER A 103 2.13 -3.97 2.38
N ARG A 104 2.29 -3.80 3.70
CA ARG A 104 3.62 -3.94 4.36
C ARG A 104 4.20 -5.33 4.16
N ARG A 105 3.40 -6.40 4.34
CA ARG A 105 3.88 -7.77 4.13
C ARG A 105 4.30 -8.03 2.68
N SER A 106 3.59 -7.45 1.71
CA SER A 106 3.87 -7.59 0.28
C SER A 106 5.12 -6.83 -0.16
N VAL A 107 5.34 -5.63 0.39
CA VAL A 107 6.42 -4.72 -0.03
C VAL A 107 7.69 -4.92 0.80
N TYR A 108 7.56 -5.11 2.12
CA TYR A 108 8.68 -5.24 3.05
C TYR A 108 8.96 -6.70 3.49
N CYS A 109 8.21 -7.68 2.97
CA CYS A 109 8.21 -9.08 3.45
C CYS A 109 7.83 -9.25 4.93
N SER A 110 7.39 -8.18 5.60
CA SER A 110 7.01 -8.14 7.01
C SER A 110 5.83 -7.18 7.23
N LYS A 111 4.90 -7.55 8.11
CA LYS A 111 3.80 -6.64 8.53
C LYS A 111 4.30 -5.47 9.39
N THR A 112 5.50 -5.59 9.95
CA THR A 112 6.16 -4.59 10.79
C THR A 112 7.44 -4.15 10.09
N ALA A 113 7.48 -2.90 9.63
CA ALA A 113 8.53 -2.41 8.72
C ALA A 113 9.93 -2.36 9.34
N ASN A 114 10.02 -2.17 10.66
CA ASN A 114 11.28 -2.21 11.42
C ASN A 114 11.48 -3.54 12.20
N GLY A 115 10.73 -4.58 11.84
CA GLY A 115 10.86 -5.90 12.47
C GLY A 115 12.01 -6.72 11.87
N LYS A 116 12.48 -7.73 12.61
CA LYS A 116 13.59 -8.64 12.22
C LYS A 116 13.45 -9.36 10.87
N TYR A 117 12.24 -9.42 10.32
CA TYR A 117 11.93 -10.09 9.05
C TYR A 117 11.70 -9.11 7.90
N SER A 118 11.85 -7.80 8.16
CA SER A 118 11.77 -6.79 7.12
C SER A 118 13.00 -6.87 6.23
N VAL A 119 12.81 -6.75 4.91
CA VAL A 119 13.94 -6.64 3.98
C VAL A 119 14.63 -5.27 4.04
N CYS A 120 13.97 -4.27 4.62
CA CYS A 120 14.54 -2.94 4.84
C CYS A 120 14.98 -2.81 6.30
N GLU A 121 16.27 -2.56 6.52
CA GLU A 121 16.92 -2.58 7.83
C GLU A 121 16.98 -1.19 8.49
N VAL A 122 16.61 -0.14 7.76
CA VAL A 122 16.80 1.27 8.17
C VAL A 122 15.50 1.97 8.58
N PHE A 123 14.39 1.23 8.68
CA PHE A 123 13.17 1.78 9.25
C PHE A 123 13.28 1.87 10.77
N ASN A 124 12.93 3.04 11.31
CA ASN A 124 12.89 3.28 12.76
C ASN A 124 11.47 3.18 13.33
N ASP A 125 10.48 2.95 12.47
CA ASP A 125 9.05 2.97 12.78
C ASP A 125 8.36 1.71 12.22
N PRO A 126 7.37 1.14 12.92
CA PRO A 126 6.71 -0.11 12.51
C PRO A 126 5.82 -0.01 11.27
N GLN A 127 5.37 1.19 10.88
CA GLN A 127 4.64 1.44 9.64
C GLN A 127 5.59 1.67 8.46
N GLY A 128 6.77 2.24 8.71
CA GLY A 128 7.71 2.62 7.66
C GLY A 128 7.13 3.73 6.79
N ASN A 129 7.07 3.50 5.47
CA ASN A 129 6.50 4.46 4.51
C ASN A 129 5.11 4.06 3.99
N ILE A 130 4.54 2.95 4.45
CA ILE A 130 3.15 2.55 4.15
C ILE A 130 2.31 2.89 5.38
N ARG A 131 1.62 4.03 5.30
CA ARG A 131 0.90 4.63 6.43
C ARG A 131 -0.56 4.25 6.44
N TYR A 132 -1.08 4.05 7.64
CA TYR A 132 -2.51 3.99 7.90
C TYR A 132 -2.77 4.55 9.28
N ASP A 133 -3.65 5.54 9.34
CA ASP A 133 -4.21 6.04 10.58
C ASP A 133 -5.72 6.15 10.39
N GLN A 134 -6.49 5.75 11.40
CA GLN A 134 -7.92 5.95 11.39
C GLN A 134 -8.23 7.44 11.57
N VAL A 135 -8.77 8.07 10.53
CA VAL A 135 -9.16 9.48 10.56
C VAL A 135 -10.67 9.58 10.76
N ASN A 136 -11.08 10.45 11.69
CA ASN A 136 -12.50 10.76 11.91
C ASN A 136 -12.89 12.03 11.15
N HIS A 137 -14.15 12.11 10.74
CA HIS A 137 -14.70 13.35 10.21
C HIS A 137 -14.62 14.49 11.24
N SER A 138 -14.32 15.69 10.76
CA SER A 138 -14.37 16.92 11.54
C SER A 138 -15.55 17.74 11.05
N TRP A 139 -16.61 17.81 11.85
CA TRP A 139 -17.89 18.40 11.44
C TRP A 139 -17.95 19.90 11.71
N GLU A 140 -18.37 20.68 10.71
CA GLU A 140 -18.64 22.10 10.79
C GLU A 140 -19.89 22.42 9.96
N ASN A 141 -20.87 23.12 10.54
CA ASN A 141 -22.13 23.49 9.88
C ASN A 141 -22.86 22.31 9.18
N GLY A 142 -22.83 21.12 9.80
CA GLY A 142 -23.50 19.92 9.28
C GLY A 142 -22.77 19.19 8.14
N LYS A 143 -21.54 19.60 7.78
CA LYS A 143 -20.70 18.92 6.80
C LYS A 143 -19.30 18.65 7.34
N CYS A 144 -18.62 17.64 6.80
CA CYS A 144 -17.21 17.41 7.13
C CYS A 144 -16.35 18.50 6.48
N PHE A 145 -15.52 19.18 7.26
CA PHE A 145 -14.60 20.22 6.80
C PHE A 145 -13.65 19.75 5.68
N PHE A 146 -13.22 18.49 5.71
CA PHE A 146 -12.23 17.96 4.77
C PHE A 146 -12.80 17.36 3.49
N CYS A 147 -13.90 16.61 3.58
CA CYS A 147 -14.45 15.87 2.43
C CYS A 147 -15.84 16.34 1.98
N GLY A 148 -16.47 17.26 2.72
CA GLY A 148 -17.80 17.79 2.38
C GLY A 148 -18.98 16.83 2.62
N ALA A 149 -18.72 15.62 3.13
CA ALA A 149 -19.76 14.66 3.51
C ALA A 149 -20.80 15.29 4.43
N SER A 150 -22.08 14.93 4.27
CA SER A 150 -23.17 15.40 5.13
C SER A 150 -23.19 14.64 6.45
N LEU A 151 -23.25 15.34 7.59
CA LEU A 151 -23.40 14.70 8.89
C LEU A 151 -24.67 13.84 8.95
N GLN A 152 -25.77 14.32 8.35
CA GLN A 152 -27.05 13.60 8.35
C GLN A 152 -26.97 12.25 7.63
N GLU A 153 -26.14 12.13 6.59
CA GLU A 153 -25.97 10.89 5.84
C GLU A 153 -25.09 9.88 6.58
N TYR A 154 -24.18 10.37 7.42
CA TYR A 154 -23.20 9.58 8.16
C TYR A 154 -23.60 9.28 9.61
N ASP A 155 -24.53 10.03 10.19
CA ASP A 155 -25.18 9.72 11.48
C ASP A 155 -26.27 8.65 11.30
N ARG A 156 -25.92 7.58 10.58
CA ARG A 156 -26.72 6.36 10.52
C ARG A 156 -26.42 5.61 11.81
N GLY A 157 -27.47 5.23 12.54
CA GLY A 157 -27.38 4.69 13.90
C GLY A 157 -26.30 3.63 14.10
N VAL A 158 -25.83 3.50 15.34
CA VAL A 158 -24.65 2.71 15.76
C VAL A 158 -24.59 1.29 15.17
N GLU A 159 -25.74 0.70 14.86
CA GLU A 159 -25.87 -0.64 14.25
C GLU A 159 -25.28 -0.76 12.84
N LEU A 160 -25.15 0.35 12.09
CA LEU A 160 -24.56 0.38 10.76
C LEU A 160 -23.09 0.87 10.76
N CYS A 161 -22.61 1.36 11.91
CA CYS A 161 -21.25 1.84 12.07
C CYS A 161 -20.33 0.67 12.48
N THR A 162 -19.53 0.18 11.53
CA THR A 162 -18.50 -0.85 11.79
C THR A 162 -17.28 -0.33 12.57
N VAL A 163 -17.25 0.96 12.88
CA VAL A 163 -16.19 1.63 13.62
C VAL A 163 -16.78 2.42 14.79
N PRO A 164 -16.24 2.28 16.01
CA PRO A 164 -16.74 3.03 17.16
C PRO A 164 -16.54 4.53 16.96
N ASP A 165 -17.64 5.28 17.02
CA ASP A 165 -17.65 6.74 16.90
C ASP A 165 -16.90 7.40 18.08
N ARG A 166 -15.63 7.73 17.86
CA ARG A 166 -14.80 8.50 18.79
C ARG A 166 -14.93 10.02 18.61
N SER A 167 -15.74 10.48 17.64
CA SER A 167 -15.92 11.91 17.36
C SER A 167 -16.82 12.61 18.38
N ARG A 168 -17.55 11.84 19.22
CA ARG A 168 -18.36 12.34 20.35
C ARG A 168 -17.56 12.83 21.57
N LYS A 169 -16.31 13.28 21.42
CA LYS A 169 -15.73 14.17 22.43
C LYS A 169 -16.30 15.56 22.19
N LYS A 170 -17.45 15.85 22.80
CA LYS A 170 -17.86 17.23 23.09
C LYS A 170 -16.65 17.89 23.76
N ARG A 171 -16.05 18.88 23.08
CA ARG A 171 -15.16 19.82 23.76
C ARG A 171 -16.05 20.53 24.78
N GLY A 172 -15.91 20.12 26.05
CA GLY A 172 -16.42 20.86 27.19
C GLY A 172 -15.50 22.03 27.50
#